data_AF-A0A1G2YFV9-F1
#
_entry.id   AF-A0A1G2YFV9-F1
#
_cell.length_a   1.000
_cell.length_b   1.000
_cell.length_c   1.000
_cell.angle_alpha   90.00
_cell.angle_beta   90.00
_cell.angle_gamma   90.00
#
_symmetry.space_group_name_H-M   'P 1'
#
loop_
_entity.id
_entity.type
_entity.pdbx_description
1 polymer ?
#
loop_
_entity_poly.entity_id
_entity_poly.type
_entity_poly.pdbx_seq_one_letter_code
_entity_poly.pdbx_strand_id
1 'polypeptide(L)' 'MVFNCPICGKKVEKRAEDSNLTVKGTDFFPFCSQRCRLVDLNAWLESQYVISAPVEEDKDDNPNEPENVLK' A
#
# COMPACT_ATOMS: atom_id res chain seq x y z
N MET A 1 -7.71 -18.17 -7.72
CA MET A 1 -6.52 -17.68 -6.98
C MET A 1 -6.94 -17.35 -5.56
N VAL A 2 -6.25 -17.88 -4.54
CA VAL A 2 -6.58 -17.63 -3.11
C VAL A 2 -5.80 -16.42 -2.63
N PHE A 3 -6.47 -15.46 -1.98
CA PHE A 3 -5.84 -14.28 -1.38
C PHE A 3 -5.87 -14.39 0.14
N ASN A 4 -4.85 -13.88 0.82
CA ASN A 4 -4.81 -13.83 2.28
C ASN A 4 -4.96 -12.39 2.74
N CYS A 5 -5.73 -12.18 3.82
CA CYS A 5 -5.87 -10.88 4.46
C CYS A 5 -4.50 -10.42 4.99
N PRO A 6 -4.01 -9.24 4.60
CA PRO A 6 -2.67 -8.78 5.01
C PRO A 6 -2.57 -8.49 6.52
N ILE A 7 -3.70 -8.29 7.20
CA ILE A 7 -3.74 -7.92 8.62
C ILE A 7 -3.84 -9.14 9.56
N CYS A 8 -4.44 -10.25 9.11
CA CYS A 8 -4.67 -11.41 10.00
C CYS A 8 -4.48 -12.78 9.33
N GLY A 9 -4.13 -12.83 8.05
CA GLY A 9 -3.82 -14.05 7.31
C GLY A 9 -5.04 -14.91 6.89
N LYS A 10 -6.27 -14.54 7.26
CA LYS A 10 -7.47 -15.29 6.84
C LYS A 10 -7.60 -15.30 5.31
N LYS A 11 -8.08 -16.42 4.76
CA LYS A 11 -8.38 -16.55 3.32
C LYS A 11 -9.51 -15.59 2.93
N VAL A 12 -9.35 -14.93 1.79
CA VAL A 12 -10.30 -14.00 1.18
C VAL A 12 -10.49 -14.39 -0.28
N GLU A 13 -11.74 -14.37 -0.72
CA GLU A 13 -12.12 -14.60 -2.12
C GLU A 13 -12.26 -13.25 -2.82
N LYS A 14 -11.79 -13.17 -4.08
CA LYS A 14 -12.06 -11.99 -4.92
C LYS A 14 -13.55 -11.95 -5.22
N ARG A 15 -14.10 -10.74 -5.33
CA ARG A 15 -15.43 -10.55 -5.91
C ARG A 15 -15.40 -11.05 -7.36
N ALA A 16 -16.28 -11.96 -7.73
CA ALA A 16 -16.44 -12.33 -9.14
C ALA A 16 -17.03 -11.13 -9.91
N GLU A 17 -16.46 -10.82 -11.07
CA GLU A 17 -16.80 -9.64 -11.89
C GLU A 17 -18.23 -9.71 -12.47
N ASP A 18 -18.82 -10.91 -12.54
CA ASP A 18 -20.10 -11.21 -13.19
C ASP A 18 -21.17 -11.78 -12.24
N SER A 19 -20.82 -12.11 -11.00
CA SER A 19 -21.78 -12.67 -10.04
C SER A 19 -22.32 -11.57 -9.13
N ASN A 20 -23.63 -11.33 -9.20
CA ASN A 20 -24.40 -10.58 -8.20
C ASN A 20 -24.42 -11.26 -6.81
N LEU A 21 -23.53 -12.23 -6.56
CA LEU A 21 -23.43 -12.95 -5.31
C LEU A 21 -22.47 -12.20 -4.38
N THR A 22 -23.03 -11.51 -3.40
CA THR A 22 -22.27 -10.96 -2.27
C THR A 22 -21.74 -12.11 -1.42
N VAL A 23 -20.56 -12.62 -1.75
CA VAL A 23 -19.85 -13.56 -0.89
C VAL A 23 -19.34 -12.79 0.33
N LYS A 24 -19.69 -13.25 1.52
CA LYS A 24 -19.33 -12.61 2.80
C LYS A 24 -17.83 -12.30 2.85
N GLY A 25 -17.47 -11.01 2.84
CA GLY A 25 -16.08 -10.54 2.90
C GLY A 25 -15.54 -9.94 1.60
N THR A 26 -16.23 -10.09 0.46
CA THR A 26 -15.79 -9.48 -0.82
C THR A 26 -15.82 -7.96 -0.79
N ASP A 27 -16.73 -7.35 -0.04
CA ASP A 27 -16.85 -5.89 0.08
C ASP A 27 -15.66 -5.25 0.80
N PHE A 28 -14.87 -6.08 1.49
CA PHE A 28 -13.67 -5.65 2.19
C PHE A 28 -12.39 -6.15 1.53
N PHE A 29 -12.46 -6.83 0.39
CA PHE A 29 -11.28 -7.31 -0.33
C PHE A 29 -10.27 -6.15 -0.51
N PRO A 30 -8.97 -6.32 -0.17
CA PRO A 30 -8.25 -7.57 0.12
C PRO A 30 -8.32 -8.05 1.59
N PHE A 31 -9.08 -7.40 2.45
CA PHE A 31 -9.24 -7.74 3.87
C PHE A 31 -10.42 -8.70 4.10
N CYS A 32 -10.37 -9.45 5.20
CA CYS A 32 -11.46 -10.39 5.53
C CYS A 32 -12.68 -9.73 6.19
N SER A 33 -12.58 -8.46 6.62
CA SER A 33 -13.63 -7.73 7.34
C SER A 33 -13.33 -6.24 7.46
N GLN A 34 -14.36 -5.45 7.83
CA GLN A 34 -14.22 -4.03 8.16
C GLN A 34 -13.16 -3.78 9.25
N ARG A 35 -13.09 -4.62 10.29
CA ARG A 35 -12.11 -4.49 11.37
C ARG A 35 -10.68 -4.48 10.82
N CYS A 36 -10.34 -5.45 9.96
CA CYS A 36 -8.99 -5.51 9.38
C CYS A 36 -8.69 -4.31 8.49
N ARG A 37 -9.67 -3.83 7.70
CA ARG A 37 -9.51 -2.60 6.91
C ARG A 37 -9.20 -1.38 7.78
N LEU A 38 -9.86 -1.25 8.92
CA LEU A 38 -9.64 -0.12 9.85
C LEU A 38 -8.30 -0.21 10.57
N VAL A 39 -7.85 -1.42 10.93
CA VAL A 39 -6.51 -1.62 11.52
C VAL A 39 -5.42 -1.23 10.52
N ASP A 40 -5.56 -1.65 9.26
CA ASP A 40 -4.64 -1.23 8.19
C ASP A 40 -4.60 0.30 8.07
N LEU A 41 -5.78 0.93 7.97
CA LEU A 41 -5.89 2.38 7.89
C LEU A 41 -5.21 3.09 9.08
N ASN A 42 -5.35 2.56 10.30
CA ASN A 42 -4.66 3.13 11.46
C ASN A 42 -3.13 3.04 11.32
N ALA A 43 -2.60 1.92 10.84
CA ALA A 43 -1.16 1.77 10.59
C ALA A 43 -0.65 2.77 9.53
N TRP A 44 -1.47 3.10 8.53
CA TRP A 44 -1.18 4.19 7.59
C TRP A 44 -1.16 5.56 8.27
N LEU A 45 -2.17 5.86 9.08
CA LEU A 45 -2.26 7.15 9.79
C LEU A 45 -1.13 7.34 10.82
N GLU A 46 -0.63 6.24 11.39
CA GLU A 46 0.50 6.21 12.33
C GLU A 46 1.86 6.08 11.64
N SER A 47 1.91 6.16 10.30
CA SER A 47 3.14 6.04 9.51
C SER A 47 3.98 4.80 9.86
N GLN A 48 3.33 3.67 10.13
CA GLN A 48 4.00 2.42 10.54
C GLN A 48 4.61 1.64 9.36
N TYR A 49 4.29 2.03 8.12
CA TYR A 49 4.83 1.40 6.93
C TYR A 49 6.16 2.06 6.53
N VAL A 50 7.21 1.23 6.41
CA VAL A 50 8.56 1.66 6.05
C VAL A 50 8.92 1.09 4.67
N ILE A 51 9.44 1.93 3.79
CA ILE A 51 10.04 1.50 2.53
C ILE A 51 11.51 1.18 2.83
N SER A 52 11.90 -0.08 2.65
CA SER A 52 13.24 -0.58 3.04
C SER A 52 14.37 -0.13 2.12
N ALA A 53 14.08 0.62 1.05
CA ALA A 53 15.08 1.08 0.11
C ALA A 53 15.78 2.33 0.66
N PRO A 54 17.12 2.45 0.47
CA PRO A 54 17.79 3.72 0.68
C PRO A 54 17.09 4.80 -0.15
N VAL A 55 16.88 5.97 0.43
CA VAL A 55 16.59 7.16 -0.37
C VAL A 55 17.88 7.46 -1.10
N GLU A 56 17.95 7.08 -2.37
CA GLU A 56 18.95 7.64 -3.27
C GLU A 56 18.67 9.15 -3.26
N GLU A 57 19.64 9.94 -2.80
CA GLU A 57 19.56 11.39 -3.01
C GLU A 57 19.47 11.57 -4.51
N ASP A 58 18.32 12.06 -5.00
CA ASP A 58 18.19 12.52 -6.37
C ASP A 58 19.30 13.55 -6.55
N LYS A 59 20.41 13.14 -7.16
CA LYS A 59 21.38 14.08 -7.70
C LYS A 59 20.58 14.85 -8.72
N ASP A 60 20.23 16.08 -8.36
CA ASP A 60 19.72 17.09 -9.28
C ASP A 60 20.78 17.21 -10.38
N ASP A 61 20.66 16.37 -11.41
CA ASP A 61 21.45 16.44 -12.62
C ASP A 61 20.83 17.55 -13.47
N ASN A 62 20.84 18.77 -12.92
CA ASN A 62 20.49 19.97 -13.62
C ASN A 62 21.74 20.43 -14.36
N PRO A 63 21.83 20.24 -15.70
CA PRO A 63 23.05 20.52 -16.45
C PRO A 63 23.35 22.02 -16.60
N ASN A 64 22.57 22.89 -15.95
CA ASN A 64 22.59 24.34 -16.13
C ASN A 64 22.82 25.14 -14.84
N GLU A 65 23.27 24.54 -13.73
CA GLU A 65 23.70 25.35 -12.58
C GLU A 65 25.13 25.87 -12.84
N PRO A 66 25.33 27.19 -13.04
CA PRO A 66 26.67 27.72 -13.21
C PRO A 66 27.42 27.53 -11.89
N GLU A 67 28.54 26.80 -11.94
CA GLU A 67 29.48 26.69 -10.82
C GLU A 67 29.73 28.09 -10.26
N ASN A 68 29.35 28.30 -9.00
CA ASN A 68 29.67 29.50 -8.26
C ASN A 68 31.19 29.53 -8.01
N VAL A 69 31.94 29.93 -9.03
CA VAL A 69 33.34 30.32 -8.91
C VAL A 69 33.35 31.67 -8.20
N LEU A 70 33.36 31.67 -6.87
CA LEU A 70 33.82 32.79 -6.02
C LEU A 70 33.83 32.41 -4.54
N LYS A 71 34.90 31.75 -4.09
CA LYS A 71 35.91 32.26 -3.13
C LYS A 71 36.84 31.16 -2.65
#